data_AF-A0A920N0Y2-F1
#
_entry.id   AF-A0A920N0Y2-F1
#
_cell.length_a   1.000
_cell.length_b   1.000
_cell.length_c   1.000
_cell.angle_alpha   90.00
_cell.angle_beta   90.00
_cell.angle_gamma   90.00
#
_symmetry.space_group_name_H-M   'P 1'
#
loop_
_entity.id
_entity.type
_entity.pdbx_description
1 polymer ?
#
loop_
_entity_poly.entity_id
_entity_poly.type
_entity_poly.pdbx_seq_one_letter_code
_entity_poly.pdbx_strand_id
1 'polypeptide(L)'
;MISLRGETGGGSTDVGDVSWAVPTTGVFDPCWVPGTPGHAGRRSPAAERQSPARGMQLAARVLAATAWDLYSNPDQLAAARTEHRRRIGQEPYRTLMQPGQKPPLDYRLAPSSR
;
A
#
# COMPACT_ATOMS: atom_id res chain seq x y z
N MET A 1 0.97 1.34 -9.53
CA MET A 1 1.93 2.16 -10.33
C MET A 1 1.12 2.90 -11.37
N ILE A 2 1.19 4.24 -11.41
CA ILE A 2 0.40 5.03 -12.39
C ILE A 2 1.16 5.01 -13.73
N SER A 3 0.51 4.48 -14.76
CA SER A 3 0.97 4.53 -16.15
C SER A 3 0.99 5.99 -16.64
N LEU A 4 1.81 6.29 -17.65
CA LEU A 4 1.78 7.57 -18.36
C LEU A 4 0.40 7.90 -18.97
N ARG A 5 -0.50 6.91 -19.03
CA ARG A 5 -1.91 7.04 -19.44
C ARG A 5 -2.88 7.29 -18.28
N GLY A 6 -2.39 7.47 -17.05
CA GLY A 6 -3.22 7.64 -15.85
C GLY A 6 -3.77 6.33 -15.26
N GLU A 7 -3.42 5.19 -15.82
CA GLU A 7 -3.91 3.88 -15.36
C GLU A 7 -3.14 3.43 -14.11
N THR A 8 -3.84 3.13 -13.02
CA THR A 8 -3.23 2.58 -11.81
C THR A 8 -3.11 1.06 -11.88
N GLY A 9 -1.89 0.53 -11.98
CA GLY A 9 -1.62 -0.88 -11.70
C GLY A 9 -1.83 -1.20 -10.21
N GLY A 10 -2.40 -2.37 -9.91
CA GLY A 10 -2.69 -2.84 -8.54
C GLY A 10 -1.44 -3.12 -7.70
N GLY A 11 -1.64 -3.29 -6.39
CA GLY A 11 -0.59 -3.67 -5.43
C GLY A 11 -1.06 -4.84 -4.56
N SER A 12 -0.10 -5.55 -3.95
CA SER A 12 -0.37 -6.61 -2.98
C SER A 12 0.24 -6.20 -1.64
N THR A 13 -0.60 -5.78 -0.70
CA THR A 13 -0.22 -5.31 0.63
C THR A 13 -1.33 -5.62 1.61
N ASP A 14 -0.93 -5.97 2.83
CA ASP A 14 -1.78 -6.11 4.03
C ASP A 14 -2.58 -4.83 4.37
N VAL A 15 -2.11 -3.65 3.96
CA VAL A 15 -2.86 -2.39 4.06
C VAL A 15 -4.21 -2.47 3.33
N GLY A 16 -4.33 -3.33 2.31
CA GLY A 16 -5.59 -3.64 1.65
C GLY A 16 -6.65 -4.16 2.62
N ASP A 17 -6.28 -5.05 3.55
CA ASP A 17 -7.20 -5.60 4.54
C ASP A 17 -7.64 -4.53 5.55
N VAL A 18 -6.71 -3.67 5.99
CA VAL A 18 -7.02 -2.53 6.88
C VAL A 18 -8.00 -1.55 6.22
N SER A 19 -7.89 -1.36 4.90
CA SER A 19 -8.74 -0.44 4.15
C SER A 19 -10.22 -0.83 4.12
N TRP A 20 -10.55 -2.09 4.41
CA TRP A 20 -11.94 -2.51 4.58
C TRP A 20 -12.55 -2.03 5.91
N ALA A 21 -11.74 -1.94 6.96
CA ALA A 21 -12.20 -1.55 8.28
C ALA A 21 -12.29 -0.01 8.44
N VAL A 22 -11.34 0.73 7.87
CA VAL A 22 -11.22 2.18 8.07
C VAL A 22 -10.81 2.92 6.79
N PRO A 23 -11.22 4.19 6.61
CA PRO A 23 -10.72 5.03 5.52
C PRO A 23 -9.19 5.05 5.55
N THR A 24 -8.57 4.59 4.46
CA THR A 24 -7.12 4.38 4.39
C THR A 24 -6.59 5.05 3.12
N THR A 25 -5.47 5.76 3.27
CA THR A 25 -4.71 6.34 2.16
C THR A 25 -3.21 6.20 2.47
N GLY A 26 -2.37 6.43 1.48
CA GLY A 26 -0.93 6.33 1.63
C GLY A 26 -0.19 7.16 0.60
N VAL A 27 1.09 7.38 0.87
CA VAL A 27 2.01 8.03 -0.06
C VAL A 27 2.96 6.97 -0.63
N PHE A 28 3.22 7.06 -1.92
CA PHE A 28 4.23 6.24 -2.58
C PHE A 28 5.33 7.14 -3.10
N ASP A 29 6.53 6.98 -2.57
CA ASP A 29 7.74 7.62 -3.07
C ASP A 29 8.77 6.52 -3.42
N PRO A 30 9.14 6.36 -4.71
CA PRO A 30 10.16 5.40 -5.08
C PRO A 30 11.53 5.95 -4.68
N CYS A 31 12.09 5.45 -3.57
CA CYS A 31 13.46 5.71 -3.13
C CYS A 31 14.54 5.07 -4.05
N TRP A 32 14.22 4.80 -5.31
CA TRP A 32 15.08 4.17 -6.32
C TRP A 32 14.89 4.86 -7.67
N VAL A 33 15.75 4.55 -8.64
CA VAL A 33 15.74 5.20 -9.95
C VAL A 33 14.39 5.00 -10.65
N PRO A 34 13.71 6.09 -11.08
CA PRO A 34 12.46 6.00 -11.84
C PRO A 34 12.60 5.08 -13.05
N GLY A 35 11.58 4.26 -13.30
CA GLY A 35 11.59 3.27 -14.39
C GLY A 35 12.15 1.90 -14.00
N THR A 36 12.78 1.73 -12.84
CA THR A 36 13.13 0.40 -12.33
C THR A 36 11.87 -0.38 -11.91
N PRO A 37 11.61 -1.58 -12.46
CA PRO A 37 10.45 -2.38 -12.08
C PRO A 37 10.47 -2.78 -10.61
N GLY A 38 9.27 -2.84 -9.99
CA GLY A 38 9.09 -3.48 -8.69
C GLY A 38 9.50 -4.96 -8.75
N HIS A 39 10.02 -5.50 -7.66
CA HIS A 39 10.46 -6.90 -7.54
C HIS A 39 11.63 -7.34 -8.45
N ALA A 40 12.29 -6.40 -9.15
CA ALA A 40 13.52 -6.70 -9.87
C ALA A 40 14.70 -6.85 -8.90
N GLY A 41 15.50 -7.91 -9.07
CA GLY A 41 16.71 -8.14 -8.26
C GLY A 41 17.78 -7.03 -8.38
N ARG A 42 17.69 -6.17 -9.40
CA ARG A 42 18.56 -4.99 -9.61
C ARG A 42 18.05 -3.72 -8.93
N ARG A 43 17.11 -3.84 -8.01
CA ARG A 43 16.63 -2.72 -7.18
C ARG A 43 17.71 -2.34 -6.16
N SER A 44 18.77 -1.70 -6.62
CA SER A 44 19.65 -0.96 -5.72
C SER A 44 18.98 0.38 -5.40
N PRO A 45 18.93 0.81 -4.12
CA PRO A 45 18.76 2.23 -3.86
C PRO A 45 19.84 2.98 -4.63
N ALA A 46 19.54 4.15 -5.16
CA ALA A 46 20.59 5.01 -5.72
C ALA A 46 21.47 5.49 -4.55
N ALA A 47 22.35 4.61 -4.05
CA ALA A 47 23.12 4.78 -2.82
C ALA A 47 24.08 5.97 -2.92
N GLU A 48 24.44 6.37 -4.14
CA GLU A 48 25.39 7.44 -4.41
C GLU A 48 24.76 8.83 -4.51
N ARG A 49 23.43 8.97 -4.48
CA ARG A 49 22.77 10.28 -4.55
C ARG A 49 21.79 10.44 -3.40
N GLN A 50 21.69 11.65 -2.86
CA GLN A 50 20.84 12.09 -1.73
C GLN A 50 19.32 11.80 -1.88
N SER A 51 18.90 11.07 -2.90
CA SER A 51 17.52 10.85 -3.34
C SER A 51 16.68 10.00 -2.35
N PRO A 52 17.14 8.86 -1.81
CA PRO A 52 16.31 8.02 -0.94
C PRO A 52 15.89 8.72 0.35
N ALA A 53 16.84 9.37 1.04
CA ALA A 53 16.57 10.06 2.29
C ALA A 53 15.67 11.29 2.10
N ARG A 54 15.83 12.03 0.99
CA ARG A 54 14.95 13.16 0.63
C ARG A 54 13.54 12.70 0.29
N GLY A 55 13.41 11.58 -0.44
CA GLY A 55 12.14 10.94 -0.73
C GLY A 55 11.39 10.54 0.54
N MET A 56 12.08 9.89 1.47
CA MET A 56 11.53 9.56 2.80
C MET A 56 11.11 10.81 3.58
N GLN A 57 11.91 11.87 3.58
CA GLN A 57 11.57 13.13 4.25
C GLN A 57 10.34 13.80 3.63
N LEU A 58 10.22 13.78 2.31
CA LEU A 58 9.05 14.28 1.61
C LEU A 58 7.79 13.47 1.98
N ALA A 59 7.89 12.14 1.93
CA ALA A 59 6.79 11.25 2.31
C ALA A 59 6.34 11.50 3.76
N ALA A 60 7.28 11.67 4.69
CA ALA A 60 6.97 12.00 6.09
C ALA A 60 6.24 13.35 6.22
N ARG A 61 6.68 14.38 5.50
CA ARG A 61 6.03 15.70 5.51
C ARG A 61 4.62 15.64 4.92
N VAL A 62 4.42 14.90 3.84
CA VAL A 62 3.10 14.71 3.22
C VAL A 62 2.15 14.00 4.18
N LEU A 63 2.60 12.94 4.85
CA LEU A 63 1.80 12.22 5.85
C LEU A 63 1.43 13.14 7.03
N ALA A 64 2.39 13.91 7.54
CA ALA A 64 2.16 14.85 8.64
C ALA A 64 1.18 15.96 8.26
N ALA A 65 1.33 16.56 7.08
CA ALA A 65 0.42 17.60 6.57
C ALA A 65 -0.99 17.03 6.34
N THR A 66 -1.10 15.84 5.75
CA THR A 66 -2.40 15.16 5.56
C THR A 66 -3.08 14.90 6.90
N ALA A 67 -2.34 14.41 7.90
CA ALA A 67 -2.88 14.19 9.23
C ALA A 67 -3.35 15.51 9.86
N TRP A 68 -2.55 16.57 9.75
CA TRP A 68 -2.91 17.90 10.23
C TRP A 68 -4.21 18.41 9.61
N ASP A 69 -4.36 18.30 8.30
CA ASP A 69 -5.57 18.71 7.59
C ASP A 69 -6.80 17.94 8.08
N LEU A 70 -6.69 16.62 8.23
CA LEU A 70 -7.78 15.77 8.74
C LEU A 70 -8.15 16.07 10.20
N TYR A 71 -7.17 16.42 11.05
CA TYR A 71 -7.44 16.79 12.44
C TYR A 71 -7.97 18.21 12.59
N SER A 72 -7.57 19.13 11.71
CA SER A 72 -7.97 20.53 11.75
C SER A 72 -9.33 20.77 11.09
N ASN A 73 -9.78 19.85 10.22
CA ASN A 73 -11.04 19.95 9.51
C ASN A 73 -11.92 18.69 9.72
N PRO A 74 -12.83 18.70 10.72
CA PRO A 74 -13.68 17.55 11.01
C PRO A 74 -14.62 17.19 9.85
N ASP A 75 -14.99 18.14 9.00
CA ASP A 75 -15.88 17.90 7.85
C ASP A 75 -15.21 17.03 6.80
N GLN A 76 -13.90 17.23 6.57
CA GLN A 76 -13.12 16.36 5.66
C GLN A 76 -13.06 14.92 6.17
N LEU A 77 -12.86 14.73 7.48
CA LEU A 77 -12.87 13.40 8.09
C LEU A 77 -14.26 12.75 8.00
N ALA A 78 -15.33 13.51 8.22
CA ALA A 78 -16.70 13.04 8.09
C ALA A 78 -17.04 12.64 6.63
N ALA A 79 -16.59 13.43 5.65
CA ALA A 79 -16.73 13.13 4.23
C ALA A 79 -15.99 11.85 3.86
N ALA A 80 -14.74 11.67 4.31
CA ALA A 80 -13.94 10.46 4.07
C ALA A 80 -14.62 9.20 4.64
N ARG A 81 -15.17 9.28 5.85
CA ARG A 81 -15.93 8.17 6.48
C ARG A 81 -17.22 7.85 5.72
N THR A 82 -17.90 8.88 5.21
CA THR A 82 -19.14 8.70 4.44
C THR A 82 -18.86 8.03 3.11
N GLU A 83 -17.84 8.49 2.39
CA GLU A 83 -17.41 7.86 1.14
C GLU A 83 -16.93 6.42 1.36
N HIS A 84 -16.16 6.16 2.43
CA HIS A 84 -15.71 4.81 2.77
C HIS A 84 -16.89 3.86 3.00
N ARG A 85 -17.87 4.25 3.82
CA ARG A 85 -19.10 3.45 4.02
C ARG A 85 -19.86 3.20 2.71
N ARG A 86 -19.94 4.22 1.85
CA ARG A 86 -20.59 4.09 0.53
C ARG A 86 -19.88 3.08 -0.37
N ARG A 87 -18.54 3.03 -0.34
CA ARG A 87 -17.73 2.12 -1.17
C ARG A 87 -17.72 0.68 -0.66
N ILE A 88 -17.58 0.49 0.65
CA ILE A 88 -17.60 -0.85 1.27
C ILE A 88 -19.01 -1.45 1.21
N GLY A 89 -20.03 -0.61 1.32
CA GLY A 89 -21.42 -1.07 1.34
C GLY A 89 -21.73 -1.82 2.64
N GLN A 90 -22.52 -2.89 2.53
CA GLN A 90 -22.92 -3.72 3.68
C GLN A 90 -22.12 -5.02 3.80
N GLU A 91 -21.20 -5.30 2.88
CA GLU A 91 -20.46 -6.55 2.86
C GLU A 91 -19.28 -6.48 3.83
N PRO A 92 -19.20 -7.35 4.85
CA PRO A 92 -18.07 -7.37 5.76
C PRO A 92 -16.81 -7.90 5.05
N TYR A 93 -15.64 -7.42 5.47
CA TYR A 93 -14.38 -8.00 5.05
C TYR A 93 -14.34 -9.50 5.33
N ARG A 94 -13.95 -10.29 4.33
CA ARG A 94 -13.71 -11.72 4.46
C ARG A 94 -12.31 -12.05 3.98
N THR A 95 -11.53 -12.71 4.84
CA THR A 95 -10.22 -13.21 4.45
C THR A 95 -10.36 -14.24 3.33
N LEU A 96 -9.42 -14.20 2.38
CA LEU A 96 -9.30 -15.22 1.33
C LEU A 96 -8.63 -16.51 1.84
N MET A 97 -8.07 -16.48 3.05
CA MET A 97 -7.47 -17.66 3.67
C MET A 97 -8.56 -18.67 4.07
N GLN A 98 -8.27 -19.96 3.88
CA GLN A 98 -9.17 -20.99 4.35
C GLN A 98 -9.17 -21.05 5.89
N PRO A 99 -10.31 -21.37 6.53
CA PRO A 99 -10.35 -21.53 7.99
C PRO A 99 -9.30 -22.55 8.46
N GLY A 100 -8.40 -22.13 9.35
CA GLY A 100 -7.35 -22.99 9.90
C GLY A 100 -6.17 -23.27 8.96
N GLN A 101 -6.05 -22.57 7.83
CA GLN A 101 -4.92 -22.71 6.93
C GLN A 101 -3.59 -22.38 7.65
N LYS A 102 -2.74 -23.39 7.80
CA LYS A 102 -1.37 -23.20 8.30
C LYS A 102 -0.49 -22.59 7.20
N PRO A 103 0.57 -21.85 7.55
CA PRO A 103 1.56 -21.42 6.58
C PRO A 103 2.10 -22.63 5.81
N PRO A 104 2.22 -22.56 4.47
CA PRO A 104 2.87 -23.61 3.71
C PRO A 104 4.36 -23.54 4.06
N LEU A 105 4.83 -24.41 4.96
CA LEU A 105 6.24 -24.47 5.37
C LEU A 105 7.08 -25.37 4.46
N ASP A 106 6.42 -26.14 3.61
CA ASP A 106 6.94 -27.15 2.70
C ASP A 106 7.15 -26.65 1.25
N TYR A 107 6.85 -25.39 0.96
CA TYR A 107 6.96 -24.78 -0.38
C TYR A 107 8.36 -24.80 -1.03
N ARG A 108 9.41 -25.11 -0.26
CA ARG A 108 10.79 -25.26 -0.76
C ARG A 108 11.23 -26.72 -0.90
N LEU A 109 10.40 -27.67 -0.49
CA LEU A 109 10.69 -29.09 -0.68
C LEU A 109 10.52 -29.45 -2.16
N ALA A 110 11.37 -30.36 -2.64
CA ALA A 110 11.19 -30.91 -3.98
C ALA A 110 9.77 -31.50 -4.09
N PRO A 111 9.08 -31.32 -5.23
CA PRO A 111 7.76 -31.90 -5.40
C PRO A 111 7.87 -33.42 -5.18
N SER A 112 7.29 -33.92 -4.10
CA SER A 112 7.23 -35.36 -3.87
C SER A 112 6.40 -35.95 -5.00
N SER A 113 6.95 -36.94 -5.72
CA SER A 113 6.22 -37.69 -6.74
C SER A 113 4.91 -38.21 -6.14
N ARG A 114 3.79 -37.62 -6.56
CA ARG A 114 2.45 -38.18 -6.35
C ARG A 114 2.19 -39.25 -7.39
#